data_AF-A0A430Q3C0-F1
#
_entry.id   AF-A0A430Q3C0-F1
#
_cell.length_a   1.000
_cell.length_b   1.000
_cell.length_c   1.000
_cell.angle_alpha   90.00
_cell.angle_beta   90.00
_cell.angle_gamma   90.00
#
_symmetry.space_group_name_H-M   'P 1'
#
loop_
_entity.id
_entity.type
_entity.pdbx_description
1 polymer ?
#
loop_
_entity_poly.entity_id
_entity_poly.type
_entity_poly.pdbx_seq_one_letter_code
_entity_poly.pdbx_strand_id
1 'polypeptide(L)' 'MSQIYVMFWLELEKHLLGVHFIYSYSTLVAMLHAPEVEHALRSDLAEEYAKDQKKFFKNAEEFTRKYAEKIPNL' A
#
# COMPACT_ATOMS: atom_id res chain seq x y z
N MET A 1 32.94 21.24 -17.40
CA MET A 1 31.58 20.77 -17.05
C MET A 1 31.63 20.35 -15.59
N SER A 2 31.12 21.21 -14.69
CA SER A 2 31.49 21.21 -13.27
C SER A 2 30.76 20.12 -12.46
N GLN A 3 31.50 19.52 -11.51
CA GLN A 3 31.01 18.58 -10.50
C GLN A 3 29.74 19.04 -9.76
N ILE A 4 29.49 20.36 -9.74
CA ILE A 4 28.32 20.99 -9.13
C ILE A 4 27.01 20.55 -9.82
N TYR A 5 26.99 20.41 -11.15
CA TYR A 5 25.80 19.95 -11.85
C TYR A 5 25.49 18.48 -11.56
N VAL A 6 26.51 17.65 -11.38
CA VAL A 6 26.35 16.23 -11.04
C VAL A 6 25.83 16.07 -9.61
N MET A 7 26.36 16.84 -8.65
CA MET A 7 25.80 16.85 -7.28
C MET A 7 24.36 17.36 -7.24
N PHE A 8 24.06 18.45 -7.95
CA PHE A 8 22.71 19.02 -7.97
C PHE A 8 21.70 18.05 -8.63
N TRP A 9 22.11 17.37 -9.70
CA TRP A 9 21.30 16.35 -10.36
C TRP A 9 21.02 15.14 -9.47
N LEU A 10 22.05 14.60 -8.79
CA LEU A 10 21.88 13.50 -7.85
C LEU A 10 20.99 13.86 -6.65
N GLU A 11 21.03 15.12 -6.20
CA GLU A 11 20.17 15.58 -5.10
C GLU A 11 18.70 15.72 -5.54
N LEU A 12 18.46 16.19 -6.76
CA LEU A 12 17.13 16.20 -7.39
C LEU A 12 16.58 14.78 -7.60
N GLU A 13 17.40 13.84 -8.08
CA GLU A 13 17.00 12.44 -8.25
C GLU A 13 16.64 11.77 -6.92
N LYS A 14 17.41 12.01 -5.84
CA LYS A 14 17.05 11.51 -4.50
C LYS A 14 15.70 12.06 -4.04
N HIS A 15 15.43 13.34 -4.29
CA HIS A 15 14.17 13.97 -3.92
C HIS A 15 13.00 13.39 -4.72
N LEU A 16 13.18 13.23 -6.03
CA LEU A 16 12.19 12.60 -6.91
C LEU A 16 11.94 11.14 -6.49
N LEU A 17 12.98 10.34 -6.27
CA LEU A 17 12.86 8.96 -5.79
C LEU A 17 12.16 8.89 -4.42
N GLY A 18 12.45 9.83 -3.52
CA GLY A 18 11.78 9.96 -2.23
C GLY A 18 10.29 10.25 -2.38
N VAL A 19 9.92 11.20 -3.24
CA VAL A 19 8.52 11.53 -3.54
C VAL A 19 7.81 10.35 -4.22
N HIS A 20 8.45 9.68 -5.16
CA HIS A 20 7.92 8.48 -5.82
C HIS A 20 7.67 7.33 -4.83
N PHE A 21 8.58 7.12 -3.87
CA PHE A 21 8.41 6.11 -2.83
C PHE A 21 7.28 6.45 -1.86
N ILE A 22 7.16 7.72 -1.44
CA ILE A 22 6.07 8.16 -0.58
C ILE A 22 4.73 8.03 -1.30
N TYR A 23 4.68 8.38 -2.58
CA TYR A 23 3.48 8.24 -3.39
C TYR A 23 3.08 6.77 -3.61
N SER A 24 4.04 5.88 -3.86
CA SER A 24 3.74 4.45 -4.00
C SER A 24 3.25 3.85 -2.68
N TYR A 25 3.89 4.18 -1.56
CA TYR A 25 3.48 3.72 -0.23
C TYR A 25 2.07 4.21 0.13
N SER A 26 1.80 5.51 -0.02
CA SER A 26 0.49 6.08 0.29
C SER A 26 -0.62 5.52 -0.60
N THR A 27 -0.33 5.25 -1.88
CA THR A 27 -1.29 4.60 -2.79
C THR A 27 -1.65 3.19 -2.30
N LEU A 28 -0.65 2.40 -1.89
CA LEU A 28 -0.89 1.05 -1.35
C LEU A 28 -1.73 1.08 -0.07
N VAL A 29 -1.45 2.02 0.83
CA VAL A 29 -2.23 2.21 2.06
C VAL A 29 -3.66 2.61 1.74
N ALA A 30 -3.88 3.52 0.79
CA ALA A 30 -5.22 3.94 0.38
C ALA A 30 -6.04 2.75 -0.17
N MET A 31 -5.44 1.89 -0.99
CA MET A 31 -6.09 0.69 -1.53
C MET A 31 -6.47 -0.33 -0.44
N LEU A 32 -5.69 -0.42 0.64
CA LEU A 32 -6.01 -1.25 1.79
C LEU A 32 -7.25 -0.75 2.55
N HIS A 33 -7.38 0.57 2.71
CA HIS A 33 -8.53 1.17 3.40
C HIS A 33 -9.80 1.22 2.55
N ALA A 34 -9.66 1.39 1.24
CA ALA A 34 -10.75 1.45 0.28
C ALA A 34 -10.49 0.46 -0.87
N PRO A 35 -10.84 -0.83 -0.69
CA PRO A 35 -10.59 -1.85 -1.70
C PRO A 35 -11.44 -1.62 -2.96
N GLU A 36 -10.80 -1.66 -4.13
CA GLU A 36 -11.47 -1.58 -5.43
C GLU A 36 -12.04 -2.95 -5.82
N VAL A 37 -13.36 -3.08 -5.77
CA VAL A 37 -14.08 -4.34 -6.08
C VAL A 37 -13.99 -4.71 -7.56
N GLU A 38 -14.02 -3.72 -8.46
CA GLU A 38 -14.07 -3.96 -9.92
C GLU A 38 -12.76 -4.49 -10.51
N HIS A 39 -11.62 -4.12 -9.92
CA HIS A 39 -10.28 -4.51 -10.37
C HIS A 39 -9.57 -5.39 -9.34
N ALA A 40 -10.34 -6.09 -8.50
CA ALA A 40 -9.78 -6.89 -7.44
C ALA A 40 -8.95 -8.06 -7.98
N LEU A 41 -7.74 -8.23 -7.44
CA LEU A 41 -6.87 -9.36 -7.76
C LEU A 41 -7.47 -10.71 -7.34
N ARG A 42 -8.33 -10.69 -6.30
CA ARG A 42 -9.02 -11.85 -5.75
C ARG A 42 -10.54 -11.67 -5.89
N SER A 43 -11.10 -12.27 -6.93
CA SER A 43 -12.53 -12.14 -7.25
C SER A 43 -13.44 -12.73 -6.18
N ASP A 44 -13.02 -13.79 -5.49
CA ASP A 44 -13.75 -14.42 -4.38
C ASP A 44 -13.96 -13.46 -3.20
N LEU A 45 -12.89 -12.76 -2.81
CA LEU A 45 -12.91 -11.76 -1.74
C LEU A 45 -13.69 -10.50 -2.14
N ALA A 46 -13.57 -10.08 -3.40
CA ALA A 46 -14.29 -8.93 -3.92
C ALA A 46 -15.80 -9.16 -3.90
N GLU A 47 -16.23 -10.36 -4.31
CA GLU A 47 -17.63 -10.77 -4.27
C GLU A 47 -18.15 -10.86 -2.82
N GLU A 48 -17.35 -11.40 -1.89
CA GLU A 48 -17.69 -11.42 -0.47
C GLU A 48 -17.82 -10.01 0.11
N TYR A 49 -16.89 -9.11 -0.19
CA TYR A 49 -16.94 -7.71 0.25
C TYR A 49 -18.17 -6.98 -0.33
N ALA A 50 -18.50 -7.21 -1.60
CA ALA A 50 -19.65 -6.58 -2.25
C ALA A 50 -21.00 -7.08 -1.71
N LYS A 51 -21.08 -8.37 -1.33
CA LYS A 51 -22.33 -9.00 -0.87
C LYS A 51 -22.53 -8.93 0.65
N ASP A 52 -21.47 -9.14 1.43
CA ASP A 52 -21.52 -9.20 2.90
C ASP A 52 -20.22 -8.65 3.52
N GLN A 53 -20.16 -7.32 3.63
CA GLN A 53 -19.03 -6.63 4.26
C GLN A 53 -18.77 -7.09 5.69
N LYS A 54 -19.81 -7.44 6.46
CA LYS A 54 -19.65 -7.83 7.87
C LYS A 54 -18.90 -9.15 7.97
N LYS A 55 -19.25 -10.13 7.15
CA LYS A 55 -18.55 -11.40 7.07
C LYS A 55 -17.11 -11.21 6.59
N PHE A 56 -16.91 -10.39 5.56
CA PHE A 56 -15.58 -10.06 5.07
C PHE A 56 -14.67 -9.51 6.18
N PHE A 57 -15.13 -8.50 6.93
CA PHE A 57 -14.33 -7.89 8.00
C PHE A 57 -14.02 -8.87 9.14
N LYS A 58 -14.96 -9.74 9.49
CA LYS A 58 -14.71 -10.79 10.50
C LYS A 58 -13.62 -11.76 10.04
N ASN A 59 -13.70 -12.22 8.79
CA ASN A 59 -12.69 -13.09 8.20
C ASN A 59 -11.32 -12.41 8.09
N ALA A 60 -11.31 -11.12 7.72
CA ALA A 60 -10.09 -10.32 7.66
C ALA A 60 -9.44 -10.17 9.04
N GLU A 61 -10.22 -9.96 10.10
CA GLU A 61 -9.71 -9.89 11.47
C GLU A 61 -9.09 -11.22 11.91
N GLU A 62 -9.78 -12.33 11.66
CA GLU A 62 -9.28 -13.69 11.96
C GLU A 62 -7.99 -13.98 11.19
N PHE A 63 -7.92 -13.57 9.92
CA PHE A 63 -6.73 -13.74 9.08
C PHE A 63 -5.55 -12.90 9.58
N THR A 64 -5.78 -11.61 9.88
CA THR A 64 -4.76 -10.72 10.46
C THR A 64 -4.24 -11.29 11.76
N ARG A 65 -5.10 -11.82 12.65
CA ARG A 65 -4.66 -12.41 13.92
C ARG A 65 -3.74 -13.62 13.74
N LYS A 66 -3.94 -14.40 12.68
CA LYS A 66 -3.19 -15.64 12.44
C LYS A 66 -1.89 -15.42 11.68
N TYR A 67 -1.85 -14.43 10.79
CA TYR A 67 -0.77 -14.28 9.81
C TYR A 67 -0.09 -12.92 9.79
N ALA A 68 -0.64 -11.89 10.44
CA ALA A 68 -0.01 -10.58 10.43
C ALA A 68 1.35 -10.62 11.13
N GLU A 69 2.29 -9.88 10.57
CA GLU A 69 3.56 -9.63 11.23
C GLU A 69 3.31 -8.89 12.55
N LYS A 70 4.08 -9.25 13.57
CA LYS A 70 4.04 -8.50 14.83
C LYS A 70 4.53 -7.10 14.54
N ILE A 71 3.72 -6.11 14.89
CA ILE A 71 4.14 -4.71 14.86
C ILE A 71 5.27 -4.58 15.88
N PRO A 72 6.53 -4.36 15.46
CA PRO A 72 7.60 -4.17 16.41
C PRO A 72 7.36 -2.82 17.08
N ASN A 73 7.09 -2.86 18.39
CA ASN A 73 6.93 -1.70 19.29
C ASN A 73 5.54 -1.03 19.32
N LEU A 74 4.45 -1.81 19.32
CA LEU A 74 3.19 -1.33 19.92
C LEU A 74 3.19 -1.56 21.43
#